data_AF-A0A3B4UVI4-F1
#
_entry.id   AF-A0A3B4UVI4-F1
#
_cell.length_a   1.000
_cell.length_b   1.000
_cell.length_c   1.000
_cell.angle_alpha   90.00
_cell.angle_beta   90.00
_cell.angle_gamma   90.00
#
_symmetry.space_group_name_H-M   'P 1'
#
loop_
_entity.id
_entity.type
_entity.pdbx_description
1 polymer ?
#
loop_
_entity_poly.entity_id
_entity_poly.type
_entity_poly.pdbx_seq_one_letter_code
_entity_poly.pdbx_strand_id
1 'polypeptide(L)'
;HFNPVRRSAPICMASCRDSCQRGWRLLYILTAYHRSSEVLKPFLLKYLQQASRSAGAQYQGIAKACEQNLKKTFQYGGRVVPPNSMELKAMMAGRSSKRQLFLFPGGIERHVKIKTCSVALEVIEELCYEMGLHRLEAMEEYAIFLVTNRGVPTHI
;
A
#
# COMPACT_ATOMS: atom_id res chain seq x y z
N HIS A 1 -35.76 28.43 36.39
CA HIS A 1 -34.58 27.55 36.39
C HIS A 1 -34.24 27.23 34.94
N PHE A 2 -33.43 28.08 34.31
CA PHE A 2 -33.06 28.00 32.89
C PHE A 2 -31.70 27.32 32.77
N ASN A 3 -31.61 26.35 31.86
CA ASN A 3 -30.43 25.54 31.63
C ASN A 3 -29.78 25.99 30.30
N PRO A 4 -28.57 26.55 30.30
CA PRO A 4 -27.71 26.60 29.12
C PRO A 4 -26.36 25.94 29.47
N VAL A 5 -25.73 25.10 28.66
CA VAL A 5 -25.26 25.35 27.30
C VAL A 5 -25.00 23.99 26.64
N ARG A 6 -25.65 23.73 25.50
CA ARG A 6 -25.22 22.69 24.57
C ARG A 6 -23.82 23.06 24.05
N ARG A 7 -22.84 22.18 24.28
CA ARG A 7 -21.50 22.25 23.67
C ARG A 7 -21.61 22.21 22.14
N SER A 8 -21.55 23.36 21.50
CA SER A 8 -21.40 23.50 20.04
C SER A 8 -19.91 23.52 19.66
N ALA A 9 -19.24 22.38 19.81
CA ALA A 9 -17.91 22.16 19.24
C ALA A 9 -17.68 20.69 18.82
N PRO A 10 -18.20 20.26 17.65
CA PRO A 10 -17.55 19.14 16.94
C PRO A 10 -17.34 19.32 15.43
N ILE A 11 -17.92 20.35 14.79
CA ILE A 11 -17.98 20.39 13.31
C ILE A 11 -16.63 20.80 12.67
N CYS A 12 -15.91 21.76 13.25
CA CYS A 12 -14.65 22.25 12.69
C CYS A 12 -13.48 21.26 12.82
N MET A 13 -13.46 20.42 13.87
CA MET A 13 -12.44 19.38 14.02
C MET A 13 -12.65 18.21 13.06
N ALA A 14 -13.92 17.86 12.77
CA ALA A 14 -14.25 16.82 11.81
C ALA A 14 -13.84 17.19 10.38
N SER A 15 -14.11 18.43 9.93
CA SER A 15 -13.74 18.86 8.56
C SER A 15 -12.22 18.87 8.32
N CYS A 16 -11.45 19.31 9.33
CA CYS A 16 -9.98 19.27 9.30
C CYS A 16 -9.46 17.83 9.30
N ARG A 17 -10.09 16.94 10.08
CA ARG A 17 -9.76 15.51 10.15
C ARG A 17 -10.02 14.79 8.82
N ASP A 18 -11.15 15.06 8.18
CA ASP A 18 -11.49 14.48 6.88
C ASP A 18 -10.57 14.98 5.77
N SER A 19 -10.23 16.27 5.80
CA SER A 19 -9.25 16.85 4.88
C SER A 19 -7.87 16.22 5.04
N CYS A 20 -7.40 16.09 6.28
CA CYS A 20 -6.12 15.46 6.58
C CYS A 20 -6.09 13.98 6.16
N GLN A 21 -7.15 13.22 6.42
CA GLN A 21 -7.27 11.83 5.98
C GLN A 21 -7.22 11.69 4.46
N ARG A 22 -7.87 12.60 3.72
CA ARG A 22 -7.77 12.67 2.25
C ARG A 22 -6.35 13.01 1.80
N GLY A 23 -5.68 13.95 2.46
CA GLY A 23 -4.29 14.29 2.21
C GLY A 23 -3.34 13.11 2.37
N TRP A 24 -3.49 12.31 3.44
CA TRP A 24 -2.71 11.09 3.64
C TRP A 24 -2.96 10.02 2.56
N ARG A 25 -4.22 9.87 2.11
CA ARG A 25 -4.55 8.94 1.01
C ARG A 25 -3.94 9.39 -0.32
N LEU A 26 -3.96 10.69 -0.60
CA LEU A 26 -3.28 11.24 -1.76
C LEU A 26 -1.78 10.98 -1.69
N LEU A 27 -1.16 11.23 -0.53
CA LEU A 27 0.26 10.96 -0.32
C LEU A 27 0.60 9.46 -0.46
N TYR A 28 -0.28 8.57 0.00
CA TYR A 28 -0.13 7.13 -0.18
C TYR A 28 -0.08 6.73 -1.66
N ILE A 29 -0.94 7.34 -2.48
CA ILE A 29 -0.88 7.17 -3.94
C ILE A 29 0.45 7.75 -4.43
N LEU A 30 0.74 9.03 -4.20
CA LEU A 30 1.94 9.69 -4.76
C LEU A 30 3.26 8.95 -4.47
N THR A 31 3.43 8.46 -3.24
CA THR A 31 4.61 7.70 -2.81
C THR A 31 4.78 6.35 -3.54
N ALA A 32 3.74 5.85 -4.19
CA ALA A 32 3.79 4.64 -5.01
C ALA A 32 4.17 4.88 -6.48
N TYR A 33 4.15 6.11 -6.98
CA TYR A 33 4.41 6.44 -8.40
C TYR A 33 5.65 7.29 -8.60
N HIS A 34 5.83 8.32 -7.77
CA HIS A 34 6.84 9.34 -8.04
C HIS A 34 8.08 9.13 -7.18
N ARG A 35 9.22 8.97 -7.86
CA ARG A 35 10.52 9.27 -7.25
C ARG A 35 10.55 10.77 -7.03
N SER A 36 10.44 11.21 -5.77
CA SER A 36 10.64 12.64 -5.48
C SER A 36 12.04 13.06 -5.93
N SER A 37 12.26 14.35 -6.18
CA SER A 37 13.61 14.83 -6.50
C SER A 37 14.61 14.39 -5.43
N GLU A 38 15.87 14.17 -5.82
CA GLU A 38 16.91 13.77 -4.86
C GLU A 38 17.09 14.80 -3.74
N VAL A 39 16.73 16.07 -4.00
CA VAL A 39 16.68 17.13 -3.00
C VAL A 39 15.53 16.93 -1.99
N LEU A 40 14.31 16.61 -2.44
CA LEU A 40 13.14 16.47 -1.57
C LEU A 40 13.14 15.14 -0.79
N LYS A 41 13.70 14.09 -1.38
CA LYS A 41 13.74 12.73 -0.87
C LYS A 41 14.13 12.60 0.61
N PRO A 42 15.27 13.14 1.09
CA PRO A 42 15.67 12.98 2.48
C PRO A 42 14.67 13.62 3.45
N PHE A 43 14.09 14.77 3.10
CA PHE A 43 13.10 15.46 3.93
C PHE A 43 11.79 14.69 3.99
N LEU A 44 11.29 14.24 2.84
CA LEU A 44 10.06 13.47 2.76
C LEU A 44 10.18 12.14 3.52
N LEU A 45 11.30 11.44 3.35
CA LEU A 45 11.55 10.18 4.05
C LEU A 45 11.62 10.38 5.57
N LYS A 46 12.35 11.41 6.03
CA LYS A 46 12.47 11.74 7.45
C LYS A 46 11.10 12.09 8.05
N TYR A 47 10.30 12.89 7.35
CA TYR A 47 8.94 13.24 7.77
C TYR A 47 8.05 11.99 7.93
N LEU A 48 8.03 11.11 6.94
CA LEU A 48 7.24 9.88 6.98
C LEU A 48 7.68 8.92 8.08
N GLN A 49 9.00 8.81 8.30
CA GLN A 49 9.56 8.01 9.40
C GLN A 49 9.19 8.55 10.78
N GLN A 50 9.19 9.88 10.95
CA GLN A 50 8.78 10.50 12.20
C GLN A 50 7.28 10.23 12.45
N ALA A 51 6.44 10.50 11.44
CA ALA A 51 5.00 10.26 11.51
C ALA A 51 4.64 8.78 11.75
N SER A 52 5.44 7.84 11.25
CA SER A 52 5.20 6.39 11.44
C SER A 52 5.65 5.86 12.81
N ARG A 53 6.57 6.55 13.49
CA ARG A 53 7.09 6.16 14.83
C ARG A 53 6.34 6.82 15.98
N SER A 54 5.58 7.89 15.73
CA SER A 54 4.77 8.56 16.76
C SER A 54 3.66 7.64 17.27
N ALA A 55 3.88 7.00 18.41
CA ALA A 55 2.91 6.12 19.06
C ALA A 55 1.61 6.88 19.37
N GLY A 56 0.46 6.28 19.05
CA GLY A 56 -0.86 6.89 19.25
C GLY A 56 -1.24 7.98 18.24
N ALA A 57 -0.39 8.28 17.25
CA ALA A 57 -0.74 9.24 16.21
C ALA A 57 -1.84 8.69 15.28
N GLN A 58 -2.84 9.53 15.01
CA GLN A 58 -4.03 9.15 14.22
C GLN A 58 -3.70 8.54 12.84
N TYR A 59 -2.59 8.93 12.23
CA TYR A 59 -2.21 8.55 10.86
C TYR A 59 -0.98 7.65 10.80
N GLN A 60 -0.56 7.07 11.94
CA GLN A 60 0.65 6.26 12.03
C GLN A 60 0.69 5.14 10.97
N GLY A 61 -0.41 4.42 10.79
CA GLY A 61 -0.50 3.29 9.86
C GLY A 61 -0.33 3.69 8.39
N ILE A 62 -1.01 4.76 7.96
CA ILE A 62 -0.90 5.25 6.58
C ILE A 62 0.46 5.93 6.34
N ALA A 63 1.02 6.62 7.34
CA ALA A 63 2.38 7.15 7.28
C ALA A 63 3.41 6.02 7.10
N LYS A 64 3.27 4.91 7.84
CA LYS A 64 4.14 3.74 7.67
C LYS A 64 4.04 3.13 6.28
N ALA A 65 2.83 3.07 5.73
CA ALA A 65 2.61 2.55 4.39
C ALA A 65 3.21 3.49 3.31
N CYS A 66 3.08 4.81 3.47
CA CYS A 66 3.74 5.80 2.61
C CYS A 66 5.27 5.68 2.66
N GLU A 67 5.85 5.49 3.85
CA GLU A 67 7.29 5.28 4.03
C GLU A 67 7.78 4.03 3.25
N GLN A 68 7.04 2.92 3.36
CA GLN A 68 7.35 1.67 2.65
C GLN A 68 7.21 1.83 1.14
N ASN A 69 6.12 2.44 0.67
CA ASN A 69 5.88 2.72 -0.75
C ASN A 69 7.03 3.57 -1.32
N LEU A 70 7.40 4.65 -0.64
CA LEU A 70 8.45 5.55 -1.10
C LEU A 70 9.80 4.84 -1.25
N LYS A 71 10.19 4.01 -0.26
CA LYS A 71 11.42 3.20 -0.33
C LYS A 71 11.42 2.27 -1.55
N LYS A 72 10.31 1.54 -1.77
CA LYS A 72 10.18 0.63 -2.91
C LYS A 72 10.16 1.38 -4.24
N THR A 73 9.50 2.53 -4.32
CA THR A 73 9.48 3.37 -5.52
C THR A 73 10.89 3.85 -5.90
N PHE A 74 11.73 4.18 -4.91
CA PHE A 74 13.13 4.49 -5.19
C PHE A 74 13.93 3.27 -5.65
N GLN A 75 13.72 2.12 -5.03
CA GLN A 75 14.47 0.90 -5.35
C GLN A 75 14.08 0.28 -6.69
N TYR A 76 12.78 0.24 -7.00
CA TYR A 76 12.23 -0.52 -8.13
C TYR A 76 11.54 0.35 -9.20
N GLY A 77 11.45 1.67 -8.99
CA GLY A 77 10.90 2.61 -9.96
C GLY A 77 9.42 2.96 -9.83
N GLY A 78 8.72 2.38 -8.87
CA GLY A 78 7.32 2.69 -8.58
C GLY A 78 6.36 2.14 -9.63
N ARG A 79 5.08 2.48 -9.47
CA ARG A 79 4.01 2.08 -10.38
C ARG A 79 4.03 2.93 -11.65
N VAL A 80 3.77 2.26 -12.77
CA VAL A 80 3.55 2.89 -14.08
C VAL A 80 2.08 2.93 -14.48
N VAL A 81 1.24 2.09 -13.87
CA VAL A 81 -0.21 2.02 -14.12
C VAL A 81 -0.97 2.61 -12.94
N PRO A 82 -1.89 3.57 -13.16
CA PRO A 82 -2.71 4.18 -12.11
C PRO A 82 -3.55 3.14 -11.36
N PRO A 83 -4.03 3.44 -10.14
CA PRO A 83 -4.81 2.47 -9.40
C PRO A 83 -6.18 2.31 -10.04
N ASN A 84 -6.66 1.08 -10.13
CA ASN A 84 -8.00 0.83 -10.68
C ASN A 84 -9.09 1.24 -9.68
N SER A 85 -10.36 1.20 -10.11
CA SER A 85 -11.50 1.61 -9.28
C SER A 85 -11.68 0.75 -8.02
N MET A 86 -11.30 -0.53 -8.07
CA MET A 86 -11.37 -1.45 -6.92
C MET A 86 -10.28 -1.13 -5.90
N GLU A 87 -9.05 -0.88 -6.36
CA GLU A 87 -7.93 -0.43 -5.51
C GLU A 87 -8.29 0.89 -4.82
N LEU A 88 -8.86 1.85 -5.56
CA LEU A 88 -9.25 3.14 -5.00
C LEU A 88 -10.35 2.99 -3.94
N LYS A 89 -11.39 2.18 -4.20
CA LYS A 89 -12.45 1.88 -3.22
C LYS A 89 -11.88 1.20 -1.97
N ALA A 90 -10.93 0.27 -2.12
CA ALA A 90 -10.29 -0.40 -1.00
C ALA A 90 -9.48 0.60 -0.14
N MET A 91 -8.70 1.46 -0.78
CA MET A 91 -7.92 2.51 -0.09
C MET A 91 -8.84 3.51 0.64
N MET A 92 -9.98 3.89 0.04
CA MET A 92 -10.97 4.75 0.71
C MET A 92 -11.61 4.07 1.94
N ALA A 93 -11.70 2.74 1.94
CA ALA A 93 -12.11 1.94 3.10
C ALA A 93 -10.96 1.69 4.11
N GLY A 94 -9.79 2.31 3.93
CA GLY A 94 -8.62 2.15 4.81
C GLY A 94 -7.88 0.83 4.61
N ARG A 95 -8.16 0.08 3.53
CA ARG A 95 -7.45 -1.15 3.19
C ARG A 95 -6.22 -0.82 2.36
N SER A 96 -5.06 -1.32 2.78
CA SER A 96 -3.76 -1.12 2.13
C SER A 96 -3.17 -2.41 1.55
N SER A 97 -3.96 -3.50 1.53
CA SER A 97 -3.57 -4.80 0.99
C SER A 97 -4.76 -5.54 0.38
N LYS A 98 -4.46 -6.41 -0.58
CA LYS A 98 -5.38 -7.34 -1.24
C LYS A 98 -4.87 -8.76 -1.00
N ARG A 99 -5.77 -9.70 -0.75
CA ARG A 99 -5.45 -11.13 -0.72
C ARG A 99 -5.60 -11.66 -2.15
N GLN A 100 -4.48 -11.95 -2.80
CA GLN A 100 -4.42 -12.39 -4.17
C GLN A 100 -4.20 -13.90 -4.21
N LEU A 101 -5.01 -14.59 -5.02
CA LEU A 101 -4.85 -16.00 -5.28
C LEU A 101 -3.71 -16.20 -6.30
N PHE A 102 -2.77 -17.06 -5.95
CA PHE A 102 -1.69 -17.59 -6.78
C PHE A 102 -1.90 -19.08 -6.97
N LEU A 103 -1.62 -19.56 -8.18
CA LEU A 103 -1.79 -20.95 -8.57
C LEU A 103 -0.42 -21.57 -8.79
N PHE A 104 -0.18 -22.70 -8.16
CA PHE A 104 0.96 -23.55 -8.43
C PHE A 104 0.63 -24.62 -9.49
N PRO A 105 1.65 -25.19 -10.14
CA PRO A 105 1.47 -26.38 -10.96
C PRO A 105 0.70 -27.47 -10.20
N GLY A 106 -0.22 -28.16 -10.89
CA GLY A 106 -1.10 -29.16 -10.27
C GLY A 106 -2.35 -28.60 -9.60
N GLY A 107 -2.66 -27.30 -9.76
CA GLY A 107 -3.91 -26.71 -9.29
C GLY A 107 -3.92 -26.35 -7.80
N ILE A 108 -2.75 -26.31 -7.17
CA ILE A 108 -2.64 -25.92 -5.75
C ILE A 108 -2.83 -24.41 -5.63
N GLU A 109 -3.76 -24.02 -4.77
CA GLU A 109 -4.14 -22.63 -4.52
C GLU A 109 -3.43 -22.05 -3.29
N ARG A 110 -2.78 -20.89 -3.44
CA ARG A 110 -2.19 -20.14 -2.32
C ARG A 110 -2.58 -18.69 -2.35
N HIS A 111 -2.92 -18.16 -1.18
CA HIS A 111 -3.34 -16.78 -1.03
C HIS A 111 -2.22 -15.94 -0.44
N VAL A 112 -1.71 -14.99 -1.21
CA VAL A 112 -0.66 -14.06 -0.79
C VAL A 112 -1.25 -12.68 -0.55
N LYS A 113 -0.77 -11.97 0.48
CA LYS A 113 -1.19 -10.61 0.76
C LYS A 113 -0.30 -9.62 -0.02
N ILE A 114 -0.82 -9.08 -1.10
CA ILE A 114 -0.15 -8.05 -1.90
C ILE A 114 -0.55 -6.65 -1.46
N LYS A 115 0.38 -5.70 -1.61
CA LYS A 115 0.21 -4.27 -1.33
C LYS A 115 0.41 -3.47 -2.62
N THR A 116 0.06 -2.18 -2.60
CA THR A 116 0.20 -1.27 -3.76
C THR A 116 1.57 -1.26 -4.42
N CYS A 117 2.67 -1.39 -3.65
CA CYS A 117 4.03 -1.45 -4.17
C CYS A 117 4.67 -2.85 -4.05
N SER A 118 3.88 -3.91 -3.93
CA SER A 118 4.44 -5.27 -3.97
C SER A 118 5.07 -5.52 -5.34
N VAL A 119 6.30 -6.01 -5.35
CA VAL A 119 7.00 -6.41 -6.58
C VAL A 119 6.94 -7.92 -6.73
N ALA A 120 7.02 -8.42 -7.97
CA ALA A 120 6.94 -9.85 -8.25
C ALA A 120 8.00 -10.66 -7.48
N LEU A 121 9.20 -10.10 -7.36
CA LEU A 121 10.30 -10.73 -6.62
C LEU A 121 9.93 -11.04 -5.16
N GLU A 122 9.37 -10.07 -4.43
CA GLU A 122 8.95 -10.28 -3.03
C GLU A 122 7.91 -11.39 -2.90
N VAL A 123 6.99 -11.47 -3.87
CA VAL A 123 5.96 -12.51 -3.88
C VAL A 123 6.55 -13.88 -4.18
N ILE A 124 7.51 -13.96 -5.11
CA ILE A 124 8.24 -15.19 -5.41
C ILE A 124 9.02 -15.65 -4.18
N GLU A 125 9.77 -14.75 -3.54
CA GLU A 125 10.52 -15.03 -2.32
C GLU A 125 9.61 -15.57 -1.19
N GLU A 126 8.46 -14.92 -0.95
CA GLU A 126 7.47 -15.35 0.05
C GLU A 126 6.94 -16.76 -0.25
N LEU A 127 6.54 -17.01 -1.51
CA LEU A 127 6.02 -18.29 -1.94
C LEU A 127 7.07 -19.42 -1.90
N CYS A 128 8.30 -19.14 -2.36
CA CYS A 128 9.41 -20.08 -2.31
C CYS A 128 9.75 -20.43 -0.86
N TYR A 129 9.78 -19.44 0.03
CA TYR A 129 10.03 -19.66 1.45
C TYR A 129 8.96 -20.56 2.08
N GLU A 130 7.68 -20.35 1.78
CA GLU A 130 6.58 -21.23 2.24
C GLU A 130 6.69 -22.67 1.73
N MET A 131 7.32 -22.88 0.58
CA MET A 131 7.57 -24.21 0.00
C MET A 131 8.87 -24.86 0.52
N GLY A 132 9.62 -24.22 1.42
CA GLY A 132 10.91 -24.72 1.90
C GLY A 132 12.09 -24.45 0.97
N LEU A 133 11.91 -23.59 -0.04
CA LEU A 133 12.95 -23.19 -0.98
C LEU A 133 13.62 -21.91 -0.49
N HIS A 134 14.68 -22.06 0.30
CA HIS A 134 15.35 -20.93 0.96
C HIS A 134 16.64 -20.48 0.25
N ARG A 135 17.08 -21.20 -0.78
CA ARG A 135 18.28 -20.86 -1.55
C ARG A 135 17.94 -19.82 -2.62
N LEU A 136 18.77 -18.78 -2.74
CA LEU A 136 18.55 -17.71 -3.72
C LEU A 136 18.54 -18.24 -5.15
N GLU A 137 19.45 -19.17 -5.47
CA GLU A 137 19.54 -19.78 -6.81
C GLU A 137 18.26 -20.53 -7.16
N ALA A 138 17.61 -21.15 -6.17
CA ALA A 138 16.34 -21.84 -6.39
C ALA A 138 15.19 -20.85 -6.63
N MET A 139 15.23 -19.64 -6.06
CA MET A 139 14.20 -18.62 -6.26
C MET A 139 14.27 -18.00 -7.66
N GLU A 140 15.48 -17.90 -8.25
CA GLU A 140 15.70 -17.39 -9.60
C GLU A 140 15.07 -18.28 -10.69
N GLU A 141 14.79 -19.55 -10.39
CA GLU A 141 14.12 -20.49 -11.30
C GLU A 141 12.60 -20.28 -11.39
N TYR A 142 12.02 -19.40 -10.55
CA TYR A 142 10.58 -19.16 -10.50
C TYR A 142 10.18 -17.84 -11.17
N ALA A 143 9.00 -17.87 -11.80
CA ALA A 143 8.38 -16.70 -12.39
C ALA A 143 6.87 -16.69 -12.12
N ILE A 144 6.28 -15.49 -12.10
CA ILE A 144 4.83 -15.31 -11.98
C ILE A 144 4.25 -15.06 -13.37
N PHE A 145 3.22 -15.83 -13.72
CA PHE A 145 2.48 -15.65 -14.96
C PHE A 145 1.10 -15.08 -14.68
N LEU A 146 0.67 -14.15 -15.54
CA LEU A 146 -0.71 -13.68 -15.55
C LEU A 146 -1.54 -14.60 -16.44
N VAL A 147 -2.45 -15.37 -15.84
CA VAL A 147 -3.43 -16.16 -16.60
C VAL A 147 -4.65 -15.28 -16.86
N THR A 148 -4.91 -14.99 -18.13
CA THR A 148 -6.13 -14.28 -18.56
C THR A 148 -6.96 -15.24 -19.40
N ASN A 149 -8.26 -15.38 -19.07
CA ASN A 149 -9.18 -16.03 -19.99
C ASN A 149 -9.37 -15.09 -21.18
N ARG A 150 -9.00 -15.54 -22.39
CA ARG A 150 -9.19 -14.76 -23.63
C ARG A 150 -10.65 -14.27 -23.68
N GLY A 151 -10.85 -12.96 -23.49
CA GLY A 151 -12.16 -12.31 -23.61
C GLY A 151 -12.72 -11.60 -22.36
N VAL A 152 -12.09 -11.69 -21.18
CA VAL A 152 -12.52 -10.90 -20.01
C VAL A 152 -11.42 -9.91 -19.63
N PRO A 153 -11.67 -8.59 -19.66
CA PRO A 153 -10.73 -7.60 -19.14
C PRO A 153 -10.44 -7.90 -17.67
N THR A 154 -9.24 -8.38 -17.40
CA THR A 154 -8.76 -8.61 -16.04
C THR A 154 -8.30 -7.25 -15.52
N HIS A 155 -9.13 -6.62 -14.70
CA HIS A 155 -8.72 -5.42 -13.96
C HIS A 155 -7.78 -5.87 -12.84
N ILE A 156 -6.46 -5.78 -13.10
CA ILE A 156 -5.40 -5.97 -12.11
C ILE A 156 -5.37 -4.76 -11.18
#